data_AF-A0A2T3W404-F1
#
_entry.id   AF-A0A2T3W404-F1
#
_cell.length_a   1.000
_cell.length_b   1.000
_cell.length_c   1.000
_cell.angle_alpha   90.00
_cell.angle_beta   90.00
_cell.angle_gamma   90.00
#
_symmetry.space_group_name_H-M   'P 1'
#
loop_
_entity.id
_entity.type
_entity.pdbx_description
1 polymer ?
#
loop_
_entity_poly.entity_id
_entity_poly.type
_entity_poly.pdbx_seq_one_letter_code
_entity_poly.pdbx_strand_id
1 'polypeptide(L)'
;MIRQAYANHSPMFIAVDEIGHHGDADAVASTVDRGVGMVATCHGETLANVVNTPTFWPVMGAIREHGLERQRRTEATFDVAVEVRGVGRFVVHDRVSQAVDEVLAGREPRSIRVGNWPNLRTG
;
A
#
# COMPACT_ATOMS: atom_id res chain seq x y z
N MET A 1 -12.97 -13.37 -3.02
CA MET A 1 -12.88 -13.17 -4.48
C MET A 1 -11.50 -13.57 -5.04
N ILE A 2 -10.38 -13.13 -4.43
CA ILE A 2 -9.00 -13.46 -4.86
C ILE A 2 -8.73 -14.99 -4.99
N ARG A 3 -9.16 -15.79 -4.01
CA ARG A 3 -9.04 -17.26 -4.04
C ARG A 3 -9.66 -17.93 -5.27
N GLN A 4 -10.73 -17.35 -5.82
CA GLN A 4 -11.50 -17.93 -6.93
C GLN A 4 -10.86 -17.62 -8.28
N ALA A 5 -10.23 -16.44 -8.43
CA ALA A 5 -9.48 -16.07 -9.63
C ALA A 5 -8.17 -16.87 -9.78
N TYR A 6 -7.50 -17.17 -8.67
CA TYR A 6 -6.26 -17.95 -8.66
C TYR A 6 -6.46 -19.43 -9.00
N ALA A 7 -7.54 -20.04 -8.50
CA ALA A 7 -7.72 -21.49 -8.55
C ALA A 7 -7.82 -22.08 -9.98
N ASN A 8 -8.13 -21.28 -11.00
CA ASN A 8 -8.49 -21.80 -12.33
C ASN A 8 -7.70 -21.26 -13.53
N HIS A 9 -6.81 -20.26 -13.41
CA HIS A 9 -6.23 -19.62 -14.60
C HIS A 9 -4.78 -19.12 -14.52
N SER A 10 -4.11 -19.21 -13.37
CA SER A 10 -2.73 -18.69 -13.17
C SER A 10 -2.53 -17.29 -13.78
N PRO A 11 -3.33 -16.28 -13.36
CA PRO A 11 -3.29 -14.95 -13.98
C PRO A 11 -1.93 -14.27 -13.73
N MET A 12 -1.47 -13.52 -14.73
CA MET A 12 -0.30 -12.65 -14.58
C MET A 12 -0.59 -11.39 -13.76
N PHE A 13 -1.84 -10.90 -13.82
CA PHE A 13 -2.27 -9.69 -13.11
C PHE A 13 -3.68 -9.82 -12.54
N ILE A 14 -3.91 -9.25 -11.36
CA ILE A 14 -5.21 -9.14 -10.70
C ILE A 14 -5.47 -7.68 -10.31
N ALA A 15 -6.69 -7.19 -10.58
CA ALA A 15 -7.19 -5.93 -10.05
C ALA A 15 -8.15 -6.21 -8.89
N VAL A 16 -7.90 -5.59 -7.73
CA VAL A 16 -8.73 -5.70 -6.53
C VAL A 16 -9.40 -4.35 -6.31
N ASP A 17 -10.73 -4.33 -6.29
CA ASP A 17 -11.46 -3.07 -6.13
C ASP A 17 -11.18 -2.43 -4.78
N GLU A 18 -11.11 -3.20 -3.69
CA GLU A 18 -10.79 -2.69 -2.36
C GLU A 18 -10.16 -3.76 -1.46
N ILE A 19 -9.12 -3.37 -0.72
CA ILE A 19 -8.59 -4.09 0.44
C ILE A 19 -9.14 -3.38 1.67
N GLY A 20 -9.86 -4.08 2.53
CA GLY A 20 -10.45 -3.45 3.73
C GLY A 20 -11.13 -4.42 4.69
N HIS A 21 -11.44 -5.64 4.26
CA HIS A 21 -12.08 -6.64 5.11
C HIS A 21 -11.04 -7.60 5.72
N HIS A 22 -11.48 -8.30 6.77
CA HIS A 22 -10.63 -9.24 7.50
C HIS A 22 -10.08 -10.33 6.56
N GLY A 23 -8.75 -10.42 6.47
CA GLY A 23 -8.04 -11.42 5.66
C GLY A 23 -7.75 -11.01 4.20
N ASP A 24 -8.24 -9.86 3.73
CA ASP A 24 -7.94 -9.39 2.37
C ASP A 24 -6.45 -9.11 2.19
N ALA A 25 -5.85 -8.40 3.15
CA ALA A 25 -4.43 -8.05 3.09
C ALA A 25 -3.52 -9.29 3.07
N ASP A 26 -3.84 -10.32 3.87
CA ASP A 26 -3.10 -11.58 3.86
C ASP A 26 -3.26 -12.32 2.52
N ALA A 27 -4.47 -12.35 1.97
CA ALA A 27 -4.74 -12.95 0.67
C ALA A 27 -4.00 -12.22 -0.47
N VAL A 28 -3.95 -10.90 -0.42
CA VAL A 28 -3.20 -10.06 -1.37
C VAL A 28 -1.71 -10.33 -1.27
N ALA A 29 -1.12 -10.21 -0.07
CA ALA A 29 0.31 -10.42 0.15
C ALA A 29 0.74 -11.81 -0.35
N SER A 30 0.04 -12.87 0.06
CA SER A 30 0.35 -14.24 -0.37
C SER A 30 0.16 -14.51 -1.85
N THR A 31 -0.66 -13.71 -2.56
CA THR A 31 -0.85 -13.84 -4.01
C THR A 31 0.28 -13.16 -4.76
N VAL A 32 0.70 -11.98 -4.32
CA VAL A 32 1.85 -11.26 -4.89
C VAL A 32 3.15 -12.00 -4.64
N ASP A 33 3.34 -12.59 -3.46
CA ASP A 33 4.50 -13.45 -3.14
C ASP A 33 4.65 -14.64 -4.10
N ARG A 34 3.56 -15.03 -4.78
CA ARG A 34 3.56 -16.10 -5.81
C ARG A 34 3.88 -15.58 -7.22
N GLY A 35 4.26 -14.31 -7.36
CA GLY A 35 4.65 -13.68 -8.62
C GLY A 35 3.49 -13.11 -9.45
N VAL A 36 2.30 -12.97 -8.87
CA VAL A 36 1.16 -12.35 -9.55
C VAL A 36 1.23 -10.84 -9.38
N GLY A 37 1.25 -10.10 -10.48
CA GLY A 37 1.17 -8.64 -10.43
C GLY A 37 -0.20 -8.18 -9.91
N MET A 38 -0.24 -7.08 -9.16
CA MET A 38 -1.49 -6.63 -8.55
C MET A 38 -1.66 -5.12 -8.56
N VAL A 39 -2.90 -4.69 -8.79
CA VAL A 39 -3.37 -3.33 -8.53
C VAL A 39 -4.52 -3.43 -7.55
N ALA A 40 -4.52 -2.61 -6.52
CA ALA A 40 -5.57 -2.60 -5.52
C ALA A 40 -5.89 -1.18 -5.06
N THR A 41 -7.12 -0.95 -4.60
CA THR A 41 -7.44 0.24 -3.79
C THR A 41 -7.61 -0.16 -2.32
N CYS A 42 -7.53 0.81 -1.42
CA CYS A 42 -7.86 0.61 -0.02
C CYS A 42 -8.47 1.88 0.56
N HIS A 43 -9.25 1.73 1.62
CA HIS A 43 -9.74 2.86 2.38
C HIS A 43 -8.68 3.37 3.38
N GLY A 44 -8.09 4.52 3.05
CA GLY A 44 -7.19 5.28 3.91
C GLY A 44 -6.95 6.68 3.35
N GLU A 45 -6.90 7.70 4.20
CA GLU A 45 -6.71 9.09 3.74
C GLU A 45 -5.25 9.40 3.36
N THR A 46 -4.30 8.76 4.02
CA THR A 46 -2.85 8.87 3.79
C THR A 46 -2.17 7.51 3.97
N LEU A 47 -0.99 7.32 3.37
CA LEU A 47 -0.15 6.15 3.61
C LEU A 47 0.16 6.00 5.10
N ALA A 48 0.36 7.11 5.82
CA ALA A 48 0.57 7.07 7.27
C ALA A 48 -0.63 6.49 8.02
N ASN A 49 -1.86 6.79 7.60
CA ASN A 49 -3.05 6.15 8.19
C ASN A 49 -3.06 4.66 7.89
N VAL A 50 -2.80 4.27 6.65
CA VAL A 50 -2.78 2.86 6.22
C VAL A 50 -1.73 2.05 7.00
N VAL A 51 -0.51 2.57 7.17
CA VAL A 51 0.57 1.94 7.96
C VAL A 51 0.18 1.78 9.44
N ASN A 52 -0.56 2.74 9.99
CA ASN A 52 -0.99 2.70 11.39
C ASN A 52 -2.24 1.83 11.62
N THR A 53 -2.88 1.33 10.57
CA THR A 53 -4.05 0.45 10.66
C THR A 53 -3.63 -1.02 10.57
N PRO A 54 -3.79 -1.82 11.65
CA PRO A 54 -3.32 -3.21 11.68
C PRO A 54 -3.84 -4.12 10.58
N THR A 55 -5.05 -3.86 10.07
CA THR A 55 -5.64 -4.62 8.94
C THR A 55 -4.76 -4.61 7.69
N PHE A 56 -3.96 -3.56 7.47
CA PHE A 56 -3.10 -3.43 6.29
C PHE A 56 -1.66 -3.89 6.52
N TRP A 57 -1.28 -4.23 7.76
CA TRP A 57 0.09 -4.63 8.08
C TRP A 57 0.66 -5.76 7.22
N PRO A 58 -0.12 -6.79 6.79
CA PRO A 58 0.39 -7.80 5.87
C PRO A 58 0.94 -7.19 4.58
N VAL A 59 0.21 -6.27 3.94
CA VAL A 59 0.60 -5.64 2.67
C VAL A 59 1.61 -4.50 2.83
N MET A 60 1.76 -3.95 4.03
CA MET A 60 2.78 -2.94 4.37
C MET A 60 4.12 -3.59 4.74
N GLY A 61 4.33 -4.85 4.37
CA GLY A 61 5.56 -5.62 4.62
C GLY A 61 5.55 -6.41 5.93
N ALA A 62 4.39 -7.00 6.23
CA ALA A 62 4.18 -7.81 7.42
C ALA A 62 4.64 -7.10 8.71
N ILE A 63 4.16 -5.87 8.92
CA ILE A 63 4.48 -5.08 10.12
C ILE A 63 4.13 -5.88 11.38
N ARG A 64 5.05 -5.88 12.35
CA ARG A 64 4.85 -6.48 13.68
C ARG A 64 5.18 -5.45 14.75
N GLU A 65 4.41 -5.49 15.83
CA GLU A 65 4.63 -4.68 17.03
C GLU A 65 5.26 -5.55 18.12
N HIS A 66 6.37 -5.09 18.69
CA HIS A 66 7.02 -5.73 19.84
C HIS A 66 7.31 -4.66 20.91
N GLY A 67 6.49 -4.64 21.95
CA GLY A 67 6.52 -3.56 22.94
C GLY A 67 6.09 -2.24 22.30
N LEU A 68 6.95 -1.22 22.37
CA LEU A 68 6.68 0.12 21.81
C LEU A 68 7.18 0.27 20.36
N GLU A 69 7.86 -0.74 19.82
CA GLU A 69 8.47 -0.66 18.49
C GLU A 69 7.63 -1.40 17.45
N ARG A 70 7.42 -0.73 16.31
CA ARG A 70 6.80 -1.32 15.11
C ARG A 70 7.85 -1.43 14.03
N GLN A 71 7.99 -2.62 13.46
CA GLN A 71 8.96 -2.89 12.41
C GLN A 71 8.35 -3.76 11.30
N ARG A 72 8.70 -3.43 10.06
CA ARG A 72 8.41 -4.22 8.87
C ARG A 72 9.32 -5.46 8.83
N ARG A 73 8.80 -6.60 8.35
CA ARG A 73 9.54 -7.87 8.30
C ARG A 73 9.95 -8.30 6.89
N THR A 74 9.19 -7.87 5.89
CA THR A 74 9.40 -8.16 4.46
C THR A 74 9.14 -6.91 3.65
N GLU A 75 9.55 -6.83 2.38
CA GLU A 75 9.17 -5.70 1.54
C GLU A 75 7.65 -5.49 1.50
N ALA A 76 7.22 -4.24 1.35
CA ALA A 76 5.81 -3.94 1.14
C ALA A 76 5.34 -4.63 -0.14
N THR A 77 4.10 -5.11 -0.14
CA THR A 77 3.53 -5.88 -1.24
C THR A 77 3.41 -5.07 -2.54
N PHE A 78 3.23 -3.76 -2.42
CA PHE A 78 3.10 -2.86 -3.56
C PHE A 78 4.35 -1.99 -3.66
N ASP A 79 4.91 -1.85 -4.85
CA ASP A 79 6.07 -0.97 -5.09
C ASP A 79 5.69 0.51 -5.02
N VAL A 80 4.47 0.82 -5.49
CA VAL A 80 3.94 2.19 -5.64
C VAL A 80 2.59 2.31 -4.93
N ALA A 81 2.40 3.42 -4.22
CA ALA A 81 1.11 3.82 -3.67
C ALA A 81 0.72 5.22 -4.13
N VAL A 82 -0.57 5.43 -4.40
CA VAL A 82 -1.11 6.73 -4.83
C VAL A 82 -2.22 7.15 -3.88
N GLU A 83 -1.99 8.22 -3.14
CA GLU A 83 -3.03 8.87 -2.35
C GLU A 83 -3.82 9.83 -3.24
N VAL A 84 -5.14 9.69 -3.27
CA VAL A 84 -6.04 10.63 -3.94
C VAL A 84 -6.47 11.69 -2.94
N ARG A 85 -5.88 12.88 -3.02
CA ARG A 85 -6.14 14.00 -2.09
C ARG A 85 -7.24 14.95 -2.60
N GLY A 86 -7.74 14.69 -3.80
CA GLY A 86 -8.84 15.39 -4.45
C GLY A 86 -8.78 15.22 -5.96
N VAL A 87 -9.75 15.79 -6.68
CA VAL A 87 -9.80 15.74 -8.14
C VAL A 87 -8.52 16.33 -8.72
N GLY A 88 -7.76 15.50 -9.45
CA GLY A 88 -6.50 15.89 -10.08
C GLY A 88 -5.36 16.19 -9.10
N ARG A 89 -5.45 15.78 -7.83
CA ARG A 89 -4.42 16.01 -6.79
C ARG A 89 -4.00 14.69 -6.15
N PHE A 90 -2.78 14.29 -6.45
CA PHE A 90 -2.24 13.01 -6.02
C PHE A 90 -0.94 13.17 -5.24
N VAL A 91 -0.72 12.27 -4.29
CA VAL A 91 0.56 12.06 -3.61
C VAL A 91 1.03 10.66 -3.99
N VAL A 92 2.17 10.55 -4.63
CA VAL A 92 2.72 9.28 -5.12
C VAL A 92 3.91 8.88 -4.27
N HIS A 93 3.85 7.68 -3.71
CA HIS A 93 4.97 7.02 -3.07
C HIS A 93 5.56 6.02 -4.06
N ASP A 94 6.66 6.39 -4.71
CA ASP A 94 7.33 5.58 -5.75
C ASP A 94 8.17 4.43 -5.19
N ARG A 95 8.35 4.40 -3.86
CA ARG A 95 9.01 3.32 -3.10
C ARG A 95 8.28 3.13 -1.78
N VAL A 96 7.21 2.34 -1.79
CA VAL A 96 6.36 2.15 -0.60
C VAL A 96 7.14 1.59 0.58
N SER A 97 8.02 0.61 0.40
CA SER A 97 8.85 0.07 1.49
C SER A 97 9.63 1.16 2.23
N GLN A 98 10.26 2.09 1.49
CA GLN A 98 10.98 3.23 2.09
C GLN A 98 10.02 4.17 2.81
N ALA A 99 8.88 4.49 2.20
CA ALA A 99 7.90 5.39 2.77
C ALA A 99 7.30 4.81 4.07
N VAL A 100 7.02 3.50 4.12
CA VAL A 100 6.58 2.78 5.33
C VAL A 100 7.63 2.91 6.43
N ASP A 101 8.91 2.66 6.13
CA ASP A 101 9.99 2.74 7.11
C ASP A 101 10.15 4.17 7.67
N GLU A 102 9.87 5.21 6.86
CA GLU A 102 9.83 6.60 7.30
C GLU A 102 8.65 6.88 8.25
N VAL A 103 7.45 6.36 7.94
CA VAL A 103 6.29 6.46 8.85
C VAL A 103 6.57 5.76 10.18
N LEU A 104 7.13 4.54 10.15
CA LEU A 104 7.46 3.78 11.36
C LEU A 104 8.51 4.50 12.22
N ALA A 105 9.39 5.28 11.60
CA ALA A 105 10.36 6.14 12.28
C ALA A 105 9.76 7.50 12.75
N GLY A 106 8.46 7.73 12.58
CA GLY A 106 7.79 8.98 12.94
C GLY A 106 8.13 10.17 12.03
N ARG A 107 8.59 9.89 10.80
CA ARG A 107 8.93 10.92 9.79
C ARG A 107 7.83 11.03 8.74
N GLU A 108 7.84 12.13 8.00
CA GLU A 108 6.96 12.29 6.84
C GLU A 108 7.42 11.34 5.71
N PRO A 109 6.51 10.54 5.13
CA PRO A 109 6.87 9.59 4.08
C PRO A 109 7.27 10.30 2.79
N ARG A 110 8.34 9.84 2.18
CA ARG A 110 8.83 10.24 0.87
C ARG A 110 7.69 10.13 -0.14
N SER A 111 7.46 11.23 -0.84
CA SER A 111 6.40 11.30 -1.82
C SER A 111 6.66 12.38 -2.88
N ILE A 112 5.92 12.26 -3.99
CA ILE A 112 5.89 13.23 -5.08
C ILE A 112 4.45 13.71 -5.22
N ARG A 113 4.24 15.03 -5.20
CA ARG A 113 2.92 15.61 -5.48
C ARG A 113 2.73 15.71 -6.99
N VAL A 114 1.66 15.12 -7.50
CA VAL A 114 1.32 15.09 -8.93
C VAL A 114 -0.03 15.76 -9.15
N GLY A 115 -0.12 16.59 -10.18
CA GLY A 115 -1.35 17.24 -10.63
C GLY A 115 -1.57 18.67 -10.11
N ASN A 116 -2.83 19.09 -10.02
CA ASN A 116 -3.24 20.48 -9.80
C ASN A 116 -3.17 20.88 -8.32
N TRP A 117 -1.96 21.01 -7.79
CA TRP A 117 -1.75 21.53 -6.45
C TRP A 117 -1.63 23.06 -6.49
N PRO A 118 -2.40 23.81 -5.68
CA PRO A 118 -2.43 25.28 -5.71
C PRO A 118 -1.08 25.99 -5.60
N ASN A 119 -0.04 25.28 -5.10
CA ASN A 119 1.29 25.81 -4.85
C ASN A 119 2.42 25.04 -5.58
N LEU A 120 2.10 24.06 -6.44
CA LEU A 120 3.11 23.51 -7.35
C LEU A 120 3.30 24.53 -8.47
N ARG A 121 4.29 25.41 -8.34
CA ARG A 121 4.78 26.17 -9.49
C ARG A 121 5.37 25.15 -10.47
N THR A 122 4.62 24.81 -11.50
CA THR A 122 5.16 24.22 -12.72
C THR A 122 6.15 25.22 -13.28
N GLY A 123 7.44 24.98 -12.99
CA GLY A 123 8.55 25.58 -13.72
C GLY A 123 8.70 24.91 -15.08
#